data_AF-A0A1X4HT65-F1
#
_entry.id   AF-A0A1X4HT65-F1
#
_cell.length_a   1.000
_cell.length_b   1.000
_cell.length_c   1.000
_cell.angle_alpha   90.00
_cell.angle_beta   90.00
_cell.angle_gamma   90.00
#
_symmetry.space_group_name_H-M   'P 1'
#
loop_
_entity.id
_entity.type
_entity.pdbx_description
1 polymer ?
#
loop_
_entity_poly.entity_id
_entity_poly.type
_entity_poly.pdbx_seq_one_letter_code
_entity_poly.pdbx_strand_id
1 'polypeptide(L)'
;GVRVPAGTARLALTAALRGADAGASVDVTATVEDSYGTPYTLGLGGLRADGRPHDLVFDLAAVTEAPMGALTLTGLRLGMVQPVGKGERHRLTLAALTATDAGGLERELSLPDEWKLSVRTDGGVSSPGGKTGPDRPRVVSGDPTTVVYGTGHLPADLGWRPSPLTVGLQVPQPPSSEVAAVATDRYLASTGARAGQRVDVRMGGVTVPLRLVRAVRELPSTPVGGKDDGGALLVDLRSVNRMVQARQGENVLPNEWWLATAPGASARVAEALRGRPDIDPSRVVVRDEIAEELRDDPFGAGPGTAFGAAALAAA
;
A
#
# COMPACT_ATOMS: atom_id res chain seq x y z
N GLY A 1 -1.01 -4.03 -14.36
CA GLY A 1 -0.55 -2.70 -13.93
C GLY A 1 0.34 -2.10 -15.00
N VAL A 2 0.58 -0.80 -14.97
CA VAL A 2 1.47 -0.14 -15.93
C VAL A 2 2.90 -0.13 -15.39
N ARG A 3 3.86 -0.62 -16.16
CA ARG A 3 5.25 -0.67 -15.71
C ARG A 3 5.89 0.70 -15.81
N VAL A 4 6.37 1.21 -14.68
CA VAL A 4 7.17 2.42 -14.59
C VAL A 4 8.66 1.99 -14.63
N PRO A 5 9.44 2.44 -15.62
CA PRO A 5 10.85 2.06 -15.74
C PRO A 5 11.66 2.38 -14.49
N ALA A 6 12.68 1.55 -14.21
CA ALA A 6 13.68 1.88 -13.21
C ALA A 6 14.39 3.18 -13.59
N GLY A 7 14.79 3.98 -12.59
CA GLY A 7 15.45 5.27 -12.83
C GLY A 7 14.51 6.39 -13.29
N THR A 8 13.19 6.19 -13.23
CA THR A 8 12.21 7.28 -13.42
C THR A 8 12.38 8.29 -12.29
N ALA A 9 12.68 9.54 -12.66
CA ALA A 9 12.81 10.67 -11.73
C ALA A 9 11.50 11.42 -11.55
N ARG A 10 10.64 11.44 -12.58
CA ARG A 10 9.34 12.12 -12.54
C ARG A 10 8.27 11.25 -13.21
N LEU A 11 7.11 11.15 -12.57
CA LEU A 11 5.92 10.53 -13.14
C LEU A 11 4.84 11.61 -13.32
N ALA A 12 4.30 11.73 -14.52
CA ALA A 12 3.26 12.71 -14.85
C ALA A 12 2.00 12.03 -15.39
N LEU A 13 0.85 12.38 -14.84
CA LEU A 13 -0.48 11.98 -15.31
C LEU A 13 -1.20 13.21 -15.87
N THR A 14 -1.45 13.22 -17.17
CA THR A 14 -2.32 14.24 -17.78
C THR A 14 -3.75 13.77 -17.66
N ALA A 15 -4.59 14.55 -16.98
CA ALA A 15 -5.99 14.23 -16.78
C ALA A 15 -6.89 15.47 -16.90
N ALA A 16 -8.15 15.27 -17.29
CA ALA A 16 -9.16 16.31 -17.29
C ALA A 16 -10.36 15.86 -16.46
N LEU A 17 -10.85 16.71 -15.58
CA LEU A 17 -12.08 16.48 -14.83
C LEU A 17 -13.10 17.54 -15.22
N ARG A 18 -14.30 17.13 -15.64
CA ARG A 18 -15.44 18.02 -15.86
C ARG A 18 -16.49 17.78 -14.78
N GLY A 19 -16.74 18.79 -13.95
CA GLY A 19 -17.81 18.81 -12.93
C GLY A 19 -18.87 19.88 -13.20
N ALA A 20 -19.79 20.08 -12.27
CA ALA A 20 -20.78 21.16 -12.37
C ALA A 20 -20.20 22.49 -11.85
N ASP A 21 -19.39 22.43 -10.80
CA ASP A 21 -18.60 23.55 -10.32
C ASP A 21 -17.16 23.49 -10.88
N ALA A 22 -16.82 24.43 -11.77
CA ALA A 22 -15.48 24.52 -12.35
C ALA A 22 -14.41 24.99 -11.34
N GLY A 23 -14.82 25.55 -10.19
CA GLY A 23 -13.92 25.92 -9.10
C GLY A 23 -13.55 24.75 -8.19
N ALA A 24 -14.28 23.63 -8.27
CA ALA A 24 -14.00 22.45 -7.48
C ALA A 24 -12.68 21.79 -7.90
N SER A 25 -11.98 21.22 -6.92
CA SER A 25 -10.75 20.45 -7.10
C SER A 25 -10.87 19.12 -6.37
N VAL A 26 -10.30 18.07 -6.94
CA VAL A 26 -10.22 16.75 -6.33
C VAL A 26 -8.76 16.37 -6.12
N ASP A 27 -8.43 15.76 -4.99
CA ASP A 27 -7.09 15.29 -4.71
C ASP A 27 -6.84 13.97 -5.44
N VAL A 28 -5.77 13.89 -6.21
CA VAL A 28 -5.40 12.69 -6.96
C VAL A 28 -4.20 12.04 -6.30
N THR A 29 -4.33 10.73 -6.04
CA THR A 29 -3.24 9.89 -5.54
C THR A 29 -3.08 8.68 -6.46
N ALA A 30 -1.83 8.24 -6.64
CA ALA A 30 -1.49 7.03 -7.37
C ALA A 30 -0.93 5.97 -6.43
N THR A 31 -1.23 4.70 -6.71
CA THR A 31 -0.62 3.56 -6.01
C THR A 31 0.35 2.87 -6.94
N VAL A 32 1.62 2.82 -6.54
CA VAL A 32 2.68 2.09 -7.24
C VAL A 32 3.18 0.93 -6.39
N GLU A 33 3.56 -0.18 -7.02
CA GLU A 33 4.09 -1.38 -6.36
C GLU A 33 5.52 -1.65 -6.81
N ASP A 34 6.43 -1.99 -5.90
CA ASP A 34 7.77 -2.46 -6.26
C ASP A 34 7.80 -3.94 -6.67
N SER A 35 8.99 -4.43 -7.03
CA SER A 35 9.21 -5.84 -7.40
C SER A 35 8.98 -6.84 -6.26
N TYR A 36 8.82 -6.39 -5.02
CA TYR A 36 8.59 -7.22 -3.84
C TYR A 36 7.12 -7.23 -3.39
N GLY A 37 6.27 -6.39 -4.00
CA GLY A 37 4.86 -6.31 -3.62
C GLY A 37 4.54 -5.24 -2.58
N THR A 38 5.50 -4.35 -2.28
CA THR A 38 5.28 -3.23 -1.38
C THR A 38 4.57 -2.12 -2.13
N PRO A 39 3.39 -1.67 -1.66
CA PRO A 39 2.67 -0.58 -2.26
C PRO A 39 3.08 0.77 -1.64
N TYR A 40 3.24 1.78 -2.50
CA TYR A 40 3.51 3.16 -2.14
C TYR A 40 2.41 4.07 -2.70
N THR A 41 1.97 5.03 -1.90
CA THR A 41 0.98 6.02 -2.31
C THR A 41 1.68 7.33 -2.66
N LEU A 42 1.48 7.81 -3.88
CA LEU A 42 2.06 9.03 -4.42
C LEU A 42 0.98 10.10 -4.54
N GLY A 43 1.17 11.25 -3.89
CA GLY A 43 0.26 12.40 -4.00
C GLY A 43 0.53 13.19 -5.28
N LEU A 44 -0.36 13.09 -6.27
CA LEU A 44 -0.22 13.78 -7.56
C LEU A 44 -0.76 15.23 -7.54
N GLY A 45 -1.46 15.62 -6.48
CA GLY A 45 -2.00 16.97 -6.28
C GLY A 45 -3.46 17.13 -6.69
N GLY A 46 -3.92 18.37 -6.75
CA GLY A 46 -5.32 18.72 -7.04
C GLY A 46 -5.63 18.80 -8.54
N LEU A 47 -6.68 18.11 -8.97
CA LEU A 47 -7.23 18.18 -10.32
C LEU A 47 -8.51 19.02 -10.33
N ARG A 48 -8.48 20.13 -11.08
CA ARG A 48 -9.63 21.04 -11.21
C ARG A 48 -10.74 20.42 -12.08
N ALA A 49 -11.99 20.68 -11.71
CA ALA A 49 -13.18 20.21 -12.39
C ALA A 49 -13.62 21.10 -13.59
N ASP A 50 -12.68 21.83 -14.19
CA ASP A 50 -12.91 22.82 -15.26
C ASP A 50 -13.01 22.22 -16.68
N GLY A 51 -12.83 20.91 -16.80
CA GLY A 51 -12.85 20.15 -18.05
C GLY A 51 -11.62 20.34 -18.93
N ARG A 52 -10.57 21.00 -18.44
CA ARG A 52 -9.30 21.18 -19.15
C ARG A 52 -8.29 20.11 -18.73
N PRO A 53 -7.33 19.73 -19.60
CA PRO A 53 -6.22 18.88 -19.21
C PRO A 53 -5.30 19.59 -18.22
N HIS A 54 -4.88 18.87 -17.18
CA HIS A 54 -3.87 19.28 -16.21
C HIS A 54 -2.83 18.17 -16.06
N ASP A 55 -1.56 18.56 -15.98
CA ASP A 55 -0.45 17.63 -15.70
C ASP A 55 -0.26 17.52 -14.19
N LEU A 56 -0.54 16.34 -13.66
CA LEU A 56 -0.39 16.01 -12.26
C LEU A 56 0.93 15.23 -12.08
N VAL A 57 1.83 15.79 -11.28
CA VAL A 57 3.24 15.42 -11.32
C VAL A 57 3.68 14.95 -9.95
N PHE A 58 4.34 13.79 -9.92
CA PHE A 58 5.10 13.35 -8.75
C PHE A 58 6.60 13.36 -9.08
N ASP A 59 7.36 14.09 -8.26
CA ASP A 59 8.82 14.07 -8.30
C ASP A 59 9.33 12.92 -7.42
N LEU A 60 9.73 11.82 -8.07
CA LEU A 60 10.29 10.64 -7.40
C LEU A 60 11.71 10.94 -6.90
N ALA A 61 12.49 11.73 -7.64
CA ALA A 61 13.85 12.09 -7.25
C ALA A 61 13.89 12.99 -6.01
N ALA A 62 12.85 13.80 -5.77
CA ALA A 62 12.74 14.62 -4.56
C ALA A 62 12.51 13.79 -3.28
N VAL A 63 12.06 12.53 -3.39
CA VAL A 63 11.74 11.69 -2.23
C VAL A 63 12.69 10.51 -2.04
N THR A 64 13.70 10.37 -2.91
CA THR A 64 14.68 9.28 -2.83
C THR A 64 16.11 9.79 -3.03
N GLU A 65 17.04 9.28 -2.22
CA GLU A 65 18.47 9.60 -2.35
C GLU A 65 19.17 8.79 -3.46
N ALA A 66 18.50 7.72 -3.93
CA ALA A 66 18.98 6.86 -4.99
C ALA A 66 17.88 6.64 -6.04
N PRO A 67 18.24 6.32 -7.30
CA PRO A 67 17.27 5.99 -8.33
C PRO A 67 16.37 4.83 -7.89
N MET A 68 15.06 5.02 -8.01
CA MET A 68 14.10 3.98 -7.72
C MET A 68 14.27 2.79 -8.67
N GLY A 69 14.07 1.59 -8.12
CA GLY A 69 13.89 0.38 -8.92
C GLY A 69 12.65 0.48 -9.83
N ALA A 70 12.41 -0.55 -10.65
CA ALA A 70 11.21 -0.59 -11.47
C ALA A 70 9.97 -0.67 -10.58
N LEU A 71 8.96 0.13 -10.89
CA LEU A 71 7.67 0.16 -10.19
C LEU A 71 6.55 -0.26 -11.14
N THR A 72 5.37 -0.54 -10.57
CA THR A 72 4.16 -0.83 -11.32
C THR A 72 3.02 0.03 -10.79
N LEU A 73 2.45 0.91 -11.62
CA LEU A 73 1.21 1.60 -11.30
C LEU A 73 0.06 0.60 -11.24
N THR A 74 -0.59 0.52 -10.08
CA THR A 74 -1.69 -0.42 -9.84
C THR A 74 -3.02 0.28 -9.60
N GLY A 75 -3.04 1.56 -9.21
CA GLY A 75 -4.30 2.27 -9.00
C GLY A 75 -4.17 3.78 -8.97
N LEU A 76 -5.33 4.44 -9.08
CA LEU A 76 -5.54 5.85 -8.88
C LEU A 76 -6.72 6.04 -7.91
N ARG A 77 -6.68 7.10 -7.12
CA ARG A 77 -7.74 7.44 -6.17
C ARG A 77 -7.98 8.94 -6.20
N LEU A 78 -9.26 9.31 -6.32
CA LEU A 78 -9.74 10.69 -6.22
C LEU A 78 -10.36 10.89 -4.84
N GLY A 79 -9.85 11.84 -4.07
CA GLY A 79 -10.42 12.29 -2.80
C GLY A 79 -11.14 13.62 -2.97
N MET A 80 -12.33 13.76 -2.41
CA MET A 80 -13.08 15.03 -2.35
C MET A 80 -14.08 15.02 -1.19
N VAL A 81 -14.80 16.12 -1.01
CA VAL A 81 -15.94 16.21 -0.10
C VAL A 81 -17.23 16.19 -0.93
N GLN A 82 -18.26 15.50 -0.45
CA GLN A 82 -19.57 15.55 -1.10
C GLN A 82 -20.13 16.98 -1.07
N PRO A 83 -20.72 17.46 -2.19
CA PRO A 83 -21.41 18.74 -2.21
C PRO A 83 -22.62 18.74 -1.27
N VAL A 84 -23.06 19.92 -0.83
CA VAL A 84 -24.24 20.10 0.02
C VAL A 84 -25.46 20.43 -0.84
N GLY A 85 -26.60 19.80 -0.53
CA GLY A 85 -27.90 20.07 -1.13
C GLY A 85 -28.14 19.46 -2.51
N LYS A 86 -27.10 19.35 -3.35
CA LYS A 86 -27.23 18.80 -4.71
C LYS A 86 -25.99 18.02 -5.12
N GLY A 87 -26.21 16.82 -5.66
CA GLY A 87 -25.13 16.00 -6.19
C GLY A 87 -24.66 16.46 -7.57
N GLU A 88 -23.38 16.24 -7.85
CA GLU A 88 -22.74 16.56 -9.12
C GLU A 88 -22.46 15.31 -9.93
N ARG A 89 -22.35 15.49 -11.25
CA ARG A 89 -21.89 14.44 -12.17
C ARG A 89 -20.55 14.83 -12.73
N HIS A 90 -19.56 13.99 -12.46
CA HIS A 90 -18.20 14.21 -12.89
C HIS A 90 -17.85 13.28 -14.05
N ARG A 91 -17.02 13.79 -14.96
CA ARG A 91 -16.38 13.03 -16.03
C ARG A 91 -14.87 13.22 -15.93
N LEU A 92 -14.17 12.18 -15.53
CA LEU A 92 -12.71 12.10 -15.53
C LEU A 92 -12.25 11.48 -16.85
N THR A 93 -11.30 12.11 -17.52
CA THR A 93 -10.60 11.54 -18.68
C THR A 93 -9.10 11.50 -18.39
N LEU A 94 -8.50 10.32 -18.52
CA LEU A 94 -7.06 10.09 -18.42
C LEU A 94 -6.47 10.20 -19.82
N ALA A 95 -5.61 11.19 -20.07
CA ALA A 95 -5.10 11.47 -21.41
C ALA A 95 -3.75 10.80 -21.67
N ALA A 96 -2.82 10.90 -20.72
CA ALA A 96 -1.47 10.39 -20.89
C ALA A 96 -0.83 10.04 -19.55
N LEU A 97 0.11 9.09 -19.57
CA LEU A 97 1.00 8.79 -18.45
C LEU A 97 2.44 8.82 -18.97
N THR A 98 3.27 9.68 -18.40
CA THR A 98 4.66 9.87 -18.86
C THR A 98 5.63 9.62 -17.72
N ALA A 99 6.68 8.86 -17.99
CA ALA A 99 7.83 8.70 -17.12
C ALA A 99 9.02 9.46 -17.70
N THR A 100 9.64 10.31 -16.88
CA THR A 100 10.86 11.05 -17.25
C THR A 100 12.00 10.52 -16.40
N ASP A 101 13.11 10.15 -17.03
CA ASP A 101 14.33 9.75 -16.30
C ASP A 101 15.12 10.96 -15.77
N ALA A 102 16.19 10.69 -15.02
CA ALA A 102 17.05 11.74 -14.47
C ALA A 102 17.80 12.57 -15.54
N GLY A 103 17.94 12.04 -16.77
CA GLY A 103 18.51 12.74 -17.91
C GLY A 103 17.50 13.60 -18.68
N GLY A 104 16.22 13.57 -18.29
CA GLY A 104 15.15 14.31 -18.94
C GLY A 104 14.52 13.57 -20.14
N LEU A 105 14.90 12.31 -20.39
CA LEU A 105 14.27 11.53 -21.47
C LEU A 105 12.85 11.14 -21.04
N GLU A 106 11.87 11.57 -21.82
CA GLU A 106 10.47 11.25 -21.61
C GLU A 106 10.06 9.96 -22.33
N ARG A 107 9.27 9.16 -21.64
CA ARG A 107 8.66 7.94 -22.19
C ARG A 107 7.18 7.91 -21.84
N GLU A 108 6.36 7.90 -22.88
CA GLU A 108 4.93 7.65 -22.73
C GLU A 108 4.68 6.18 -22.35
N LEU A 109 3.80 5.98 -21.38
CA LEU A 109 3.38 4.69 -20.86
C LEU A 109 1.93 4.43 -21.25
N SER A 110 1.64 3.21 -21.69
CA SER A 110 0.26 2.83 -22.02
C SER A 110 -0.61 2.80 -20.78
N LEU A 111 -1.70 3.59 -20.78
CA LEU A 111 -2.72 3.54 -19.75
C LEU A 111 -3.42 2.18 -19.75
N PRO A 112 -3.95 1.73 -18.59
CA PRO A 112 -4.76 0.53 -18.51
C PRO A 112 -6.01 0.62 -19.39
N ASP A 113 -6.31 -0.48 -20.07
CA ASP A 113 -7.52 -0.72 -20.85
C ASP A 113 -8.70 -1.19 -19.99
N GLU A 114 -8.43 -1.64 -18.76
CA GLU A 114 -9.46 -2.05 -17.80
C GLU A 114 -9.24 -1.45 -16.41
N TRP A 115 -10.35 -1.05 -15.79
CA TRP A 115 -10.38 -0.52 -14.44
C TRP A 115 -11.48 -1.18 -13.60
N LYS A 116 -11.11 -1.69 -12.44
CA LYS A 116 -12.04 -2.02 -11.36
C LYS A 116 -12.34 -0.75 -10.58
N LEU A 117 -13.56 -0.25 -10.75
CA LEU A 117 -14.02 0.99 -10.14
C LEU A 117 -14.68 0.77 -8.78
N SER A 118 -14.44 1.68 -7.84
CA SER A 118 -15.09 1.69 -6.53
C SER A 118 -15.45 3.11 -6.09
N VAL A 119 -16.43 3.23 -5.21
CA VAL A 119 -16.80 4.48 -4.55
C VAL A 119 -17.05 4.22 -3.08
N ARG A 120 -16.54 5.10 -2.22
CA ARG A 120 -16.71 5.03 -0.76
C ARG A 120 -16.99 6.41 -0.20
N THR A 121 -17.92 6.45 0.75
CA THR A 121 -18.20 7.62 1.58
C THR A 121 -17.86 7.26 3.02
N ASP A 122 -16.96 8.02 3.63
CA ASP A 122 -16.64 7.84 5.04
C ASP A 122 -17.54 8.75 5.88
N GLY A 123 -18.15 8.19 6.93
CA GLY A 123 -19.15 8.87 7.75
C GLY A 123 -20.57 8.41 7.41
N GLY A 124 -21.09 7.49 8.22
CA GLY A 124 -22.34 6.76 8.00
C GLY A 124 -23.63 7.56 8.19
N VAL A 125 -23.85 8.60 7.37
CA VAL A 125 -25.17 9.22 7.25
C VAL A 125 -25.77 8.88 5.89
N SER A 126 -26.10 7.59 5.72
CA SER A 126 -27.03 7.19 4.67
C SER A 126 -28.39 7.77 5.01
N SER A 127 -28.89 8.71 4.20
CA SER A 127 -30.29 9.15 4.33
C SER A 127 -31.21 7.94 4.19
N PRO A 128 -32.30 7.84 4.97
CA PRO A 128 -33.28 6.75 4.81
C PRO A 128 -33.71 6.64 3.34
N GLY A 129 -33.41 5.50 2.70
CA GLY A 129 -33.73 5.24 1.30
C GLY A 129 -32.61 5.44 0.27
N GLY A 130 -31.38 5.80 0.67
CA GLY A 130 -30.19 5.77 -0.22
C GLY A 130 -30.15 6.79 -1.36
N LYS A 131 -31.10 7.73 -1.41
CA LYS A 131 -31.29 8.67 -2.54
C LYS A 131 -30.23 9.78 -2.64
N THR A 132 -29.37 9.93 -1.64
CA THR A 132 -28.36 10.99 -1.53
C THR A 132 -26.93 10.48 -1.73
N GLY A 133 -26.75 9.16 -1.74
CA GLY A 133 -25.44 8.54 -1.93
C GLY A 133 -24.86 8.75 -3.34
N PRO A 134 -23.55 8.53 -3.52
CA PRO A 134 -22.92 8.61 -4.83
C PRO A 134 -23.40 7.51 -5.77
N ASP A 135 -23.40 7.80 -7.06
CA ASP A 135 -23.65 6.80 -8.10
C ASP A 135 -22.42 5.89 -8.24
N ARG A 136 -22.65 4.63 -8.63
CA ARG A 136 -21.55 3.73 -8.95
C ARG A 136 -20.75 4.27 -10.14
N PRO A 137 -19.41 4.44 -10.01
CA PRO A 137 -18.57 4.87 -11.11
C PRO A 137 -18.58 3.84 -12.23
N ARG A 138 -18.54 4.32 -13.48
CA ARG A 138 -18.54 3.48 -14.68
C ARG A 138 -17.60 4.05 -15.73
N VAL A 139 -16.97 3.15 -16.46
CA VAL A 139 -16.21 3.47 -17.67
C VAL A 139 -17.18 3.84 -18.79
N VAL A 140 -16.83 4.81 -19.63
CA VAL A 140 -17.62 5.16 -20.82
C VAL A 140 -17.46 4.06 -21.86
N SER A 141 -18.57 3.60 -22.45
CA SER A 141 -18.55 2.55 -23.47
C SER A 141 -17.64 2.95 -24.64
N GLY A 142 -16.68 2.08 -24.97
CA GLY A 142 -15.71 2.31 -26.05
C GLY A 142 -14.54 3.24 -25.68
N ASP A 143 -14.47 3.73 -24.44
CA ASP A 143 -13.38 4.59 -23.97
C ASP A 143 -12.95 4.19 -22.54
N PRO A 144 -11.94 3.30 -22.40
CA PRO A 144 -11.45 2.82 -21.12
C PRO A 144 -10.75 3.89 -20.27
N THR A 145 -10.40 5.01 -20.88
CA THR A 145 -9.70 6.12 -20.21
C THR A 145 -10.64 7.14 -19.61
N THR A 146 -11.95 7.04 -19.88
CA THR A 146 -12.95 7.93 -19.31
C THR A 146 -13.85 7.24 -18.30
N VAL A 147 -13.92 7.80 -17.10
CA VAL A 147 -14.80 7.38 -16.01
C VAL A 147 -15.82 8.47 -15.70
N VAL A 148 -17.09 8.08 -15.56
CA VAL A 148 -18.16 8.97 -15.08
C VAL A 148 -18.70 8.49 -13.74
N TYR A 149 -18.95 9.42 -12.85
CA TYR A 149 -19.45 9.14 -11.51
C TYR A 149 -20.32 10.29 -10.98
N GLY A 150 -21.23 9.95 -10.07
CA GLY A 150 -22.05 10.92 -9.35
C GLY A 150 -21.49 11.09 -7.95
N THR A 151 -21.33 12.32 -7.47
CA THR A 151 -20.75 12.58 -6.15
C THR A 151 -21.71 12.25 -5.01
N GLY A 152 -23.01 12.12 -5.29
CA GLY A 152 -24.04 12.21 -4.25
C GLY A 152 -24.00 13.60 -3.59
N HIS A 153 -24.72 13.77 -2.49
CA HIS A 153 -24.69 15.02 -1.73
C HIS A 153 -25.07 14.81 -0.28
N LEU A 154 -24.63 15.73 0.57
CA LEU A 154 -25.16 15.87 1.91
C LEU A 154 -26.46 16.67 1.91
N PRO A 155 -27.49 16.23 2.64
CA PRO A 155 -28.64 17.07 2.98
C PRO A 155 -28.20 18.41 3.60
N ALA A 156 -28.93 19.48 3.31
CA ALA A 156 -28.55 20.84 3.72
C ALA A 156 -28.42 21.00 5.25
N ASP A 157 -29.27 20.32 6.02
CA ASP A 157 -29.25 20.26 7.48
C ASP A 157 -28.00 19.56 8.06
N LEU A 158 -27.27 18.82 7.22
CA LEU A 158 -26.03 18.13 7.55
C LEU A 158 -24.78 18.79 6.93
N GLY A 159 -24.94 19.92 6.23
CA GLY A 159 -23.84 20.60 5.52
C GLY A 159 -22.72 21.14 6.42
N TRP A 160 -22.93 21.14 7.73
CA TRP A 160 -21.91 21.48 8.72
C TRP A 160 -20.87 20.37 8.95
N ARG A 161 -21.11 19.15 8.44
CA ARG A 161 -20.15 18.04 8.51
C ARG A 161 -19.46 17.85 7.15
N PRO A 162 -18.13 17.70 7.10
CA PRO A 162 -17.50 17.18 5.90
C PRO A 162 -17.92 15.72 5.69
N SER A 163 -18.24 15.36 4.45
CA SER A 163 -18.41 13.96 4.05
C SER A 163 -17.38 13.60 2.99
N PRO A 164 -16.27 12.95 3.38
CA PRO A 164 -15.27 12.48 2.44
C PRO A 164 -15.87 11.47 1.45
N LEU A 165 -15.58 11.69 0.18
CA LEU A 165 -15.89 10.81 -0.93
C LEU A 165 -14.59 10.37 -1.59
N THR A 166 -14.44 9.07 -1.74
CA THR A 166 -13.32 8.46 -2.45
C THR A 166 -13.83 7.72 -3.69
N VAL A 167 -13.27 8.02 -4.85
CA VAL A 167 -13.46 7.25 -6.09
C VAL A 167 -12.16 6.54 -6.42
N GLY A 168 -12.21 5.20 -6.47
CA GLY A 168 -11.05 4.37 -6.76
C GLY A 168 -11.08 3.81 -8.17
N LEU A 169 -9.94 3.88 -8.87
CA LEU A 169 -9.68 3.23 -10.14
C LEU A 169 -8.53 2.24 -9.89
N GLN A 170 -8.83 0.94 -9.86
CA GLN A 170 -7.82 -0.08 -9.63
C GLN A 170 -7.59 -0.90 -10.89
N VAL A 171 -6.34 -1.13 -11.29
CA VAL A 171 -6.02 -2.06 -12.37
C VAL A 171 -6.40 -3.47 -11.89
N PRO A 172 -7.24 -4.22 -12.62
CA PRO A 172 -7.59 -5.58 -12.25
C PRO A 172 -6.36 -6.44 -11.98
N GLN A 173 -6.39 -7.17 -10.87
CA GLN A 173 -5.36 -8.13 -10.48
C GLN A 173 -5.96 -9.53 -10.52
N PRO A 174 -5.17 -10.57 -10.82
CA PRO A 174 -5.64 -11.95 -10.79
C PRO A 174 -6.34 -12.26 -9.46
N PRO A 175 -7.56 -12.82 -9.49
CA PRO A 175 -8.28 -13.14 -8.26
C PRO A 175 -7.54 -14.22 -7.48
N SER A 176 -7.32 -13.98 -6.19
CA SER A 176 -6.83 -14.98 -5.22
C SER A 176 -7.94 -15.24 -4.20
N SER A 177 -8.38 -16.49 -4.10
CA SER A 177 -9.39 -16.94 -3.13
C SER A 177 -8.79 -17.32 -1.78
N GLU A 178 -7.47 -17.55 -1.74
CA GLU A 178 -6.64 -17.81 -0.57
C GLU A 178 -5.17 -17.54 -0.86
N VAL A 179 -4.42 -17.20 0.19
CA VAL A 179 -2.97 -16.95 0.14
C VAL A 179 -2.23 -18.20 0.64
N ALA A 180 -1.24 -18.67 -0.10
CA ALA A 180 -0.39 -19.76 0.37
C ALA A 180 0.45 -19.29 1.56
N ALA A 181 0.55 -20.14 2.58
CA ALA A 181 1.28 -19.86 3.81
C ALA A 181 2.16 -21.04 4.22
N VAL A 182 3.33 -20.74 4.76
CA VAL A 182 4.20 -21.71 5.45
C VAL A 182 4.07 -21.46 6.94
N ALA A 183 3.71 -22.50 7.70
CA ALA A 183 3.55 -22.42 9.15
C ALA A 183 4.79 -22.96 9.88
N THR A 184 5.08 -22.42 11.07
CA THR A 184 6.01 -23.11 11.97
C THR A 184 5.36 -24.32 12.63
N ASP A 185 6.14 -25.32 13.02
CA ASP A 185 5.64 -26.47 13.77
C ASP A 185 4.95 -26.04 15.08
N ARG A 186 5.49 -25.00 15.73
CA ARG A 186 4.89 -24.36 16.92
C ARG A 186 3.51 -23.78 16.63
N TYR A 187 3.31 -23.15 15.47
CA TYR A 187 2.01 -22.63 15.06
C TYR A 187 0.99 -23.75 14.91
N LEU A 188 1.36 -24.84 14.23
CA LEU A 188 0.48 -26.00 14.06
C LEU A 188 0.12 -26.64 15.40
N ALA A 189 1.09 -26.82 16.29
CA ALA A 189 0.85 -27.37 17.63
C ALA A 189 -0.05 -26.48 18.49
N SER A 190 0.13 -25.15 18.42
CA SER A 190 -0.63 -24.19 19.24
C SER A 190 -2.07 -24.02 18.78
N THR A 191 -2.31 -24.10 17.47
CA THR A 191 -3.63 -23.88 16.87
C THR A 191 -4.39 -25.18 16.59
N GLY A 192 -3.72 -26.33 16.63
CA GLY A 192 -4.26 -27.60 16.17
C GLY A 192 -4.41 -27.71 14.65
N ALA A 193 -3.88 -26.74 13.89
CA ALA A 193 -3.95 -26.72 12.45
C ALA A 193 -3.01 -27.75 11.80
N ARG A 194 -3.23 -28.07 10.53
CA ARG A 194 -2.42 -29.02 9.76
C ARG A 194 -2.03 -28.45 8.39
N ALA A 195 -0.90 -28.93 7.84
CA ALA A 195 -0.60 -28.69 6.43
C ALA A 195 -1.76 -29.20 5.54
N GLY A 196 -2.07 -28.44 4.49
CA GLY A 196 -3.24 -28.58 3.64
C GLY A 196 -4.51 -27.87 4.15
N GLN A 197 -4.58 -27.50 5.43
CA GLN A 197 -5.75 -26.85 6.00
C GLN A 197 -5.84 -25.38 5.59
N ARG A 198 -7.07 -24.87 5.49
CA ARG A 198 -7.36 -23.46 5.37
C ARG A 198 -7.57 -22.84 6.75
N VAL A 199 -6.91 -21.72 7.02
CA VAL A 199 -7.04 -20.97 8.26
C VAL A 199 -7.34 -19.51 7.94
N ASP A 200 -8.11 -18.85 8.80
CA ASP A 200 -8.46 -17.44 8.63
C ASP A 200 -7.64 -16.60 9.61
N VAL A 201 -6.84 -15.67 9.08
CA VAL A 201 -5.92 -14.84 9.89
C VAL A 201 -6.23 -13.38 9.69
N ARG A 202 -6.24 -12.60 10.77
CA ARG A 202 -6.50 -11.16 10.69
C ARG A 202 -5.20 -10.42 10.36
N MET A 203 -5.14 -9.73 9.22
CA MET A 203 -4.02 -8.91 8.78
C MET A 203 -4.55 -7.57 8.27
N GLY A 204 -3.96 -6.45 8.70
CA GLY A 204 -4.42 -5.11 8.29
C GLY A 204 -5.91 -4.85 8.58
N GLY A 205 -6.44 -5.41 9.67
CA GLY A 205 -7.86 -5.31 10.02
C GLY A 205 -8.82 -6.22 9.22
N VAL A 206 -8.32 -7.00 8.25
CA VAL A 206 -9.11 -7.89 7.38
C VAL A 206 -8.81 -9.35 7.68
N THR A 207 -9.83 -10.20 7.59
CA THR A 207 -9.64 -11.66 7.59
C THR A 207 -9.10 -12.13 6.24
N VAL A 208 -7.86 -12.60 6.23
CA VAL A 208 -7.12 -13.15 5.11
C VAL A 208 -7.19 -14.69 5.20
N PRO A 209 -7.91 -15.36 4.29
CA PRO A 209 -7.87 -16.82 4.20
C PRO A 209 -6.51 -17.30 3.70
N LEU A 210 -5.87 -18.16 4.49
CA LEU A 210 -4.59 -18.78 4.19
C LEU A 210 -4.76 -20.27 3.95
N ARG A 211 -4.00 -20.82 3.00
CA ARG A 211 -3.78 -22.26 2.85
C ARG A 211 -2.41 -22.61 3.39
N LEU A 212 -2.35 -23.46 4.42
CA LEU A 212 -1.09 -23.92 4.99
C LEU A 212 -0.44 -24.94 4.04
N VAL A 213 0.41 -24.51 3.11
CA VAL A 213 0.96 -25.40 2.08
C VAL A 213 2.15 -26.23 2.56
N ARG A 214 2.83 -25.77 3.62
CA ARG A 214 3.99 -26.45 4.19
C ARG A 214 4.21 -26.07 5.64
N ALA A 215 4.95 -26.91 6.36
CA ALA A 215 5.46 -26.64 7.68
C ALA A 215 6.98 -26.54 7.66
N VAL A 216 7.52 -25.66 8.49
CA VAL A 216 8.95 -25.56 8.81
C VAL A 216 9.12 -25.58 10.32
N ARG A 217 10.29 -25.95 10.80
CA ARG A 217 10.57 -25.92 12.23
C ARG A 217 10.47 -24.51 12.78
N GLU A 218 11.21 -23.59 12.16
CA GLU A 218 11.39 -22.21 12.61
C GLU A 218 11.44 -21.26 11.40
N LEU A 219 11.14 -19.98 11.63
CA LEU A 219 11.27 -18.90 10.66
C LEU A 219 12.24 -17.84 11.24
N PRO A 220 13.02 -17.14 10.41
CA PRO A 220 13.83 -16.02 10.89
C PRO A 220 12.97 -14.98 11.62
N SER A 221 13.55 -14.38 12.66
CA SER A 221 12.99 -13.28 13.47
C SER A 221 11.63 -13.51 14.11
N THR A 222 11.17 -14.76 14.19
CA THR A 222 9.97 -15.10 14.95
C THR A 222 10.37 -15.41 16.39
N PRO A 223 9.74 -14.79 17.41
CA PRO A 223 10.04 -15.09 18.80
C PRO A 223 9.91 -16.60 19.06
N VAL A 224 10.89 -17.18 19.74
CA VAL A 224 10.91 -18.60 20.12
C VAL A 224 10.90 -18.76 21.63
N GLY A 225 10.05 -19.64 22.14
CA GLY A 225 10.14 -20.17 23.51
C GLY A 225 9.55 -19.32 24.63
N GLY A 226 8.85 -18.22 24.32
CA GLY A 226 8.09 -17.43 25.29
C GLY A 226 6.73 -18.04 25.66
N LYS A 227 6.15 -17.66 26.80
CA LYS A 227 4.82 -18.12 27.22
C LYS A 227 3.70 -17.74 26.23
N ASP A 228 3.90 -16.63 25.52
CA ASP A 228 2.99 -16.10 24.50
C ASP A 228 3.43 -16.44 23.07
N ASP A 229 4.44 -17.30 22.90
CA ASP A 229 4.89 -17.78 21.59
C ASP A 229 3.90 -18.83 21.05
N GLY A 230 3.04 -18.37 20.14
CA GLY A 230 2.10 -19.20 19.38
C GLY A 230 2.65 -19.70 18.04
N GLY A 231 3.93 -19.51 17.74
CA GLY A 231 4.53 -19.76 16.43
C GLY A 231 4.22 -18.67 15.40
N ALA A 232 4.53 -18.94 14.12
CA ALA A 232 4.47 -17.95 13.07
C ALA A 232 4.03 -18.50 11.71
N LEU A 233 3.68 -17.57 10.82
CA LEU A 233 3.27 -17.81 9.44
C LEU A 233 4.11 -16.93 8.50
N LEU A 234 4.64 -17.53 7.44
CA LEU A 234 5.24 -16.82 6.31
C LEU A 234 4.26 -16.80 5.14
N VAL A 235 4.00 -15.61 4.60
CA VAL A 235 3.07 -15.38 3.48
C VAL A 235 3.70 -14.43 2.46
N ASP A 236 3.26 -14.54 1.21
CA ASP A 236 3.65 -13.59 0.16
C ASP A 236 2.90 -12.25 0.34
N LEU A 237 3.65 -11.19 0.65
CA LEU A 237 3.10 -9.85 0.92
C LEU A 237 2.27 -9.34 -0.26
N ARG A 238 2.73 -9.56 -1.49
CA ARG A 238 2.00 -9.17 -2.70
C ARG A 238 0.61 -9.80 -2.75
N SER A 239 0.51 -11.10 -2.49
CA SER A 239 -0.76 -11.84 -2.48
C SER A 239 -1.71 -11.34 -1.39
N VAL A 240 -1.18 -11.04 -0.20
CA VAL A 240 -1.96 -10.42 0.88
C VAL A 240 -2.48 -9.04 0.43
N ASN A 241 -1.61 -8.18 -0.08
CA ASN A 241 -1.97 -6.82 -0.50
C ASN A 241 -3.02 -6.81 -1.62
N ARG A 242 -2.90 -7.70 -2.62
CA ARG A 242 -3.94 -7.86 -3.65
C ARG A 242 -5.31 -8.15 -3.05
N MET A 243 -5.38 -9.02 -2.04
CA MET A 243 -6.65 -9.37 -1.41
C MET A 243 -7.19 -8.27 -0.49
N VAL A 244 -6.33 -7.64 0.32
CA VAL A 244 -6.73 -6.52 1.19
C VAL A 244 -7.22 -5.35 0.35
N GLN A 245 -6.49 -4.99 -0.72
CA GLN A 245 -6.87 -3.94 -1.65
C GLN A 245 -8.18 -4.27 -2.38
N ALA A 246 -8.38 -5.52 -2.81
CA ALA A 246 -9.62 -5.93 -3.47
C ALA A 246 -10.86 -5.81 -2.57
N ARG A 247 -10.71 -5.96 -1.24
CA ARG A 247 -11.80 -5.93 -0.26
C ARG A 247 -12.02 -4.54 0.36
N GLN A 248 -10.95 -3.88 0.78
CA GLN A 248 -11.00 -2.63 1.53
C GLN A 248 -10.31 -1.46 0.82
N GLY A 249 -9.65 -1.69 -0.32
CA GLY A 249 -8.89 -0.65 -1.04
C GLY A 249 -7.74 -0.05 -0.23
N GLU A 250 -7.35 -0.77 0.83
CA GLU A 250 -6.22 -0.49 1.71
C GLU A 250 -5.10 -1.48 1.44
N ASN A 251 -3.93 -1.25 2.03
CA ASN A 251 -2.77 -2.11 1.92
C ASN A 251 -2.16 -2.40 3.30
N VAL A 252 -1.48 -3.54 3.41
CA VAL A 252 -0.59 -3.84 4.53
C VAL A 252 0.80 -3.33 4.18
N LEU A 253 1.32 -2.44 5.02
CA LEU A 253 2.66 -1.88 4.87
C LEU A 253 3.69 -2.76 5.59
N PRO A 254 4.90 -2.90 5.04
CA PRO A 254 6.04 -3.42 5.80
C PRO A 254 6.27 -2.56 7.04
N ASN A 255 6.50 -3.21 8.17
CA ASN A 255 6.85 -2.56 9.44
C ASN A 255 8.33 -2.78 9.83
N GLU A 256 9.03 -3.65 9.11
CA GLU A 256 10.43 -3.99 9.33
C GLU A 256 11.10 -4.28 7.97
N TRP A 257 12.41 -4.02 7.89
CA TRP A 257 13.23 -4.29 6.71
C TRP A 257 14.44 -5.14 7.10
N TRP A 258 14.66 -6.24 6.39
CA TRP A 258 15.88 -7.03 6.51
C TRP A 258 16.84 -6.69 5.39
N LEU A 259 18.06 -6.28 5.78
CA LEU A 259 19.10 -5.90 4.84
C LEU A 259 20.22 -6.94 4.86
N ALA A 260 20.50 -7.52 3.69
CA ALA A 260 21.72 -8.27 3.47
C ALA A 260 22.84 -7.29 3.07
N THR A 261 23.93 -7.28 3.82
CA THR A 261 25.12 -6.48 3.53
C THR A 261 26.18 -7.35 2.87
N ALA A 262 27.07 -6.73 2.09
CA ALA A 262 28.28 -7.41 1.63
C ALA A 262 29.14 -7.82 2.85
N PRO A 263 29.93 -8.91 2.75
CA PRO A 263 30.81 -9.32 3.84
C PRO A 263 31.69 -8.16 4.35
N GLY A 264 31.71 -7.96 5.68
CA GLY A 264 32.46 -6.87 6.34
C GLY A 264 31.84 -5.47 6.22
N ALA A 265 30.69 -5.30 5.56
CA ALA A 265 30.05 -3.99 5.39
C ALA A 265 28.99 -3.65 6.45
N SER A 266 28.63 -4.59 7.33
CA SER A 266 27.54 -4.43 8.32
C SER A 266 27.67 -3.17 9.16
N ALA A 267 28.84 -2.93 9.78
CA ALA A 267 29.07 -1.77 10.65
C ALA A 267 28.90 -0.45 9.90
N ARG A 268 29.51 -0.32 8.72
CA ARG A 268 29.40 0.88 7.87
C ARG A 268 27.95 1.15 7.44
N VAL A 269 27.21 0.11 7.07
CA VAL A 269 25.79 0.26 6.67
C VAL A 269 24.93 0.64 7.87
N ALA A 270 25.16 0.03 9.03
CA ALA A 270 24.46 0.37 10.26
C ALA A 270 24.71 1.81 10.69
N GLU A 271 25.97 2.27 10.66
CA GLU A 271 26.34 3.66 10.92
C GLU A 271 25.64 4.63 9.96
N ALA A 272 25.64 4.32 8.66
CA ALA A 272 24.95 5.14 7.66
C ALA A 272 23.44 5.22 7.92
N LEU A 273 22.79 4.10 8.27
CA LEU A 273 21.36 4.08 8.60
C LEU A 273 21.06 4.85 9.89
N ARG A 274 21.86 4.68 10.93
CA ARG A 274 21.73 5.41 12.21
C ARG A 274 22.00 6.91 12.05
N GLY A 275 22.81 7.31 11.07
CA GLY A 275 23.09 8.72 10.77
C GLY A 275 21.96 9.44 10.02
N ARG A 276 20.92 8.73 9.56
CA ARG A 276 19.82 9.34 8.82
C ARG A 276 18.84 10.07 9.75
N PRO A 277 18.37 11.27 9.38
CA PRO A 277 17.48 12.07 10.24
C PRO A 277 16.06 11.48 10.37
N ASP A 278 15.64 10.65 9.42
CA ASP A 278 14.34 9.99 9.37
C ASP A 278 14.32 8.60 10.06
N ILE A 279 15.46 8.14 10.59
CA ILE A 279 15.60 6.85 11.25
C ILE A 279 15.98 7.06 12.72
N ASP A 280 15.20 6.45 13.62
CA ASP A 280 15.61 6.32 15.02
C ASP A 280 16.77 5.32 15.12
N PRO A 281 17.98 5.73 15.55
CA PRO A 281 19.15 4.86 15.58
C PRO A 281 18.94 3.57 16.39
N SER A 282 18.09 3.62 17.42
CA SER A 282 17.79 2.46 18.27
C SER A 282 17.00 1.36 17.55
N ARG A 283 16.39 1.67 16.41
CA ARG A 283 15.67 0.70 15.57
C ARG A 283 16.56 -0.04 14.59
N VAL A 284 17.84 0.35 14.45
CA VAL A 284 18.81 -0.33 13.60
C VAL A 284 19.48 -1.44 14.39
N VAL A 285 19.04 -2.68 14.15
CA VAL A 285 19.53 -3.89 14.80
C VAL A 285 20.55 -4.59 13.91
N VAL A 286 21.72 -4.92 14.46
CA VAL A 286 22.80 -5.59 13.74
C VAL A 286 23.11 -6.92 14.41
N ARG A 287 23.05 -8.00 13.63
CA ARG A 287 23.27 -9.37 14.13
C ARG A 287 24.63 -9.54 14.81
N ASP A 288 25.69 -9.00 14.22
CA ASP A 288 27.06 -9.17 14.70
C ASP A 288 27.27 -8.45 16.04
N GLU A 289 26.68 -7.25 16.21
CA GLU A 289 26.72 -6.49 17.47
C GLU A 289 26.00 -7.24 18.59
N ILE A 290 24.82 -7.82 18.32
CA ILE A 290 24.10 -8.67 19.29
C ILE A 290 24.93 -9.90 19.66
N ALA A 291 25.57 -10.54 18.69
CA ALA A 291 26.39 -11.72 18.95
C ALA A 291 27.63 -11.41 19.79
N GLU A 292 28.20 -10.21 19.67
CA GLU A 292 29.28 -9.72 20.53
C GLU A 292 28.79 -9.38 21.93
N GLU A 293 27.69 -8.64 22.06
CA GLU A 293 27.08 -8.31 23.37
C GLU A 293 26.78 -9.57 24.18
N LEU A 294 26.19 -10.58 23.55
CA LEU A 294 25.90 -11.86 24.21
C LEU A 294 27.15 -12.67 24.59
N ARG A 295 28.27 -12.46 23.89
CA ARG A 295 29.55 -13.11 24.20
C ARG A 295 30.21 -12.45 25.41
N ASP A 296 30.15 -11.13 25.47
CA ASP A 296 30.88 -10.33 26.45
C ASP A 296 30.09 -10.15 27.76
N ASP A 297 28.76 -10.06 27.70
CA ASP A 297 27.89 -9.98 28.87
C ASP A 297 26.61 -10.81 28.70
N PRO A 298 26.67 -12.14 28.93
CA PRO A 298 25.51 -13.01 28.78
C PRO A 298 24.38 -12.77 29.79
N PHE A 299 24.59 -11.93 30.83
CA PHE A 299 23.63 -11.74 31.92
C PHE A 299 23.15 -10.29 32.12
N GLY A 300 23.90 -9.27 31.67
CA GLY A 300 23.47 -7.87 31.64
C GLY A 300 22.47 -7.55 30.52
N ALA A 301 22.36 -8.42 29.52
CA ALA A 301 21.31 -8.47 28.51
C ALA A 301 19.95 -9.01 29.05
N GLY A 302 19.67 -8.80 30.35
CA GLY A 302 18.52 -9.33 31.09
C GLY A 302 17.11 -8.82 30.68
N PRO A 303 16.03 -9.38 31.24
CA PRO A 303 14.80 -9.80 30.53
C PRO A 303 13.87 -8.72 29.97
N GLY A 304 14.22 -7.44 30.07
CA GLY A 304 13.37 -6.32 29.64
C GLY A 304 13.77 -5.70 28.30
N THR A 305 15.02 -5.87 27.85
CA THR A 305 15.56 -5.06 26.75
C THR A 305 16.34 -5.83 25.67
N ALA A 306 16.87 -7.04 25.94
CA ALA A 306 17.73 -7.75 24.97
C ALA A 306 17.33 -9.21 24.65
N PHE A 307 16.51 -9.89 25.46
CA PHE A 307 16.10 -11.27 25.14
C PHE A 307 15.06 -11.42 24.02
N GLY A 308 14.48 -10.32 23.52
CA GLY A 308 13.73 -10.32 22.26
C GLY A 308 14.61 -10.38 21.01
N ALA A 309 15.86 -9.93 21.11
CA ALA A 309 16.79 -9.82 19.98
C ALA A 309 17.91 -10.87 19.99
N ALA A 310 18.18 -11.50 21.14
CA ALA A 310 19.27 -12.46 21.32
C ALA A 310 18.93 -13.93 20.98
N ALA A 311 17.65 -14.33 20.99
CA ALA A 311 17.24 -15.67 20.58
C ALA A 311 17.35 -15.93 19.05
N LEU A 312 17.92 -14.98 18.32
CA LEU A 312 17.94 -14.87 16.86
C LEU A 312 19.28 -15.24 16.21
N ALA A 313 20.33 -15.52 16.99
CA ALA A 313 21.67 -15.78 16.46
C ALA A 313 22.15 -17.23 16.60
N ALA A 314 21.45 -18.09 17.35
CA ALA A 314 21.86 -19.48 17.56
C ALA A 314 20.66 -20.44 17.71
N ALA A 315 19.92 -20.68 16.63
CA ALA A 315 19.11 -21.88 16.39
C ALA A 315 18.85 -22.04 14.88
#